data_AF-A0A176WIZ0-F1
#
_entry.id   AF-A0A176WIZ0-F1
#
_cell.length_a   1.000
_cell.length_b   1.000
_cell.length_c   1.000
_cell.angle_alpha   90.00
_cell.angle_beta   90.00
_cell.angle_gamma   90.00
#
_symmetry.space_group_name_H-M   'P 1'
#
loop_
_entity.id
_entity.type
_entity.pdbx_description
1 polymer ?
#
loop_
_entity_poly.entity_id
_entity_poly.type
_entity_poly.pdbx_seq_one_letter_code
_entity_poly.pdbx_strand_id
1 'polypeptide(L)'
;MTVIQRAEVFSEMGTFVVGMIDGILQLVASRDADNLPSEEEIPPVLPHQLIAIRPAAFAALANKHGGRLAQLGENVMDRIEQDHRELITAFDNEPSLHDALGRCNNDTSFREGAAV
;
A
#
# COMPACT_ATOMS: atom_id res chain seq x y z
N MET A 1 51.40 0.32 -11.89
CA MET A 1 50.36 -0.06 -10.91
C MET A 1 50.73 -1.42 -10.36
N THR A 2 51.06 -1.52 -9.08
CA THR A 2 51.41 -2.82 -8.44
C THR A 2 50.15 -3.64 -8.18
N VAL A 3 50.29 -4.96 -7.97
CA VAL A 3 49.17 -5.86 -7.65
C VAL A 3 48.41 -5.41 -6.39
N ILE A 4 49.12 -4.82 -5.43
CA ILE A 4 48.58 -4.28 -4.18
C ILE A 4 47.65 -3.08 -4.45
N GLN A 5 48.08 -2.14 -5.31
CA GLN A 5 47.25 -1.00 -5.70
C GLN A 5 45.97 -1.41 -6.45
N ARG A 6 46.01 -2.53 -7.20
CA ARG A 6 44.80 -3.07 -7.86
C ARG A 6 43.83 -3.65 -6.83
N ALA A 7 44.33 -4.41 -5.85
CA ALA A 7 43.51 -5.02 -4.82
C ALA A 7 42.79 -3.97 -3.94
N GLU A 8 43.46 -2.87 -3.60
CA GLU A 8 42.84 -1.74 -2.88
C GLU A 8 41.68 -1.12 -3.65
N VAL A 9 41.89 -0.83 -4.94
CA VAL A 9 40.82 -0.26 -5.79
C VAL A 9 39.63 -1.20 -5.90
N PHE A 10 39.86 -2.52 -6.06
CA PHE A 10 38.76 -3.49 -6.09
C PHE A 10 38.01 -3.58 -4.76
N SER A 11 38.72 -3.50 -3.63
CA SER A 11 38.10 -3.48 -2.31
C SER A 11 37.23 -2.23 -2.14
N GLU A 12 37.75 -1.06 -2.53
CA GLU A 12 37.04 0.22 -2.41
C GLU A 12 35.80 0.26 -3.29
N MET A 13 35.88 -0.27 -4.52
CA MET A 13 34.72 -0.47 -5.39
C MET A 13 33.68 -1.43 -4.78
N GLY A 14 34.13 -2.52 -4.16
CA GLY A 14 33.24 -3.48 -3.48
C GLY A 14 32.48 -2.81 -2.32
N THR A 15 33.19 -2.07 -1.48
CA THR A 15 32.58 -1.30 -0.38
C THR A 15 31.59 -0.26 -0.89
N PHE A 16 31.94 0.45 -1.97
CA PHE A 16 31.06 1.44 -2.59
C PHE A 16 29.76 0.82 -3.12
N VAL A 17 29.85 -0.31 -3.83
CA VAL A 17 28.68 -1.01 -4.37
C VAL A 17 27.77 -1.53 -3.27
N VAL A 18 28.34 -2.12 -2.20
CA VAL A 18 27.55 -2.58 -1.05
C VAL A 18 26.85 -1.41 -0.36
N GLY A 19 27.57 -0.29 -0.12
CA GLY A 19 26.98 0.91 0.47
C GLY A 19 25.86 1.52 -0.39
N MET A 20 25.99 1.45 -1.72
CA MET A 20 24.94 1.88 -2.63
C MET A 20 23.69 0.99 -2.54
N ILE A 21 23.87 -0.33 -2.48
CA ILE A 21 22.75 -1.29 -2.33
C ILE A 21 22.04 -1.07 -0.99
N ASP A 22 22.78 -0.94 0.11
CA ASP A 22 22.22 -0.68 1.43
C ASP A 22 21.46 0.66 1.47
N GLY A 23 22.01 1.71 0.84
CA GLY A 23 21.35 3.00 0.71
C GLY A 23 20.04 2.92 -0.07
N ILE A 24 20.01 2.17 -1.17
CA ILE A 24 18.79 1.96 -1.98
C ILE A 24 17.73 1.18 -1.18
N LEU A 25 18.14 0.14 -0.44
CA LEU A 25 17.21 -0.66 0.38
C LEU A 25 16.59 0.15 1.53
N GLN A 26 17.24 1.24 1.97
CA GLN A 26 16.74 2.15 3.00
C GLN A 26 15.85 3.27 2.46
N LEU A 27 15.69 3.39 1.13
CA LEU A 27 14.78 4.38 0.54
C LEU A 27 13.33 4.03 0.88
N VAL A 28 12.78 4.73 1.86
CA VAL A 28 11.34 4.82 2.12
C VAL A 28 10.83 6.09 1.46
N ALA A 29 9.65 6.03 0.83
CA ALA A 29 8.99 7.22 0.31
C ALA A 29 8.64 8.16 1.47
N SER A 30 9.51 9.12 1.74
CA SER A 30 9.32 10.17 2.73
C SER A 30 8.09 11.02 2.38
N ARG A 31 7.31 11.39 3.39
CA ARG A 31 6.29 12.45 3.29
C ARG A 31 6.85 13.69 4.00
N ASP A 32 7.83 14.33 3.39
CA ASP A 32 8.43 15.59 3.86
C ASP A 32 8.10 16.73 2.89
N ALA A 33 8.47 17.96 3.24
CA ALA A 33 8.19 19.14 2.42
C ALA A 33 8.73 19.03 0.98
N ASP A 34 9.70 18.16 0.73
CA ASP A 34 10.31 17.93 -0.58
C ASP A 34 9.47 17.01 -1.49
N ASN A 35 8.44 16.34 -0.95
CA ASN A 35 7.53 15.45 -1.70
C ASN A 35 6.08 15.96 -1.83
N LEU A 36 5.85 17.26 -1.62
CA LEU A 36 4.51 17.89 -1.68
C LEU A 36 3.42 17.05 -0.99
N PRO A 37 3.62 16.65 0.28
CA PRO A 37 2.66 15.83 0.99
C PRO A 37 1.35 16.60 1.07
N SER A 38 0.25 15.95 0.71
CA SER A 38 -1.07 16.50 0.95
C SER A 38 -1.17 16.92 2.41
N GLU A 39 -1.47 18.20 2.69
CA GLU A 39 -1.70 18.69 4.05
C GLU A 39 -2.93 18.02 4.69
N GLU A 40 -3.87 17.56 3.85
CA GLU A 40 -4.90 16.64 4.26
C GLU A 40 -4.27 15.25 4.46
N GLU A 41 -4.17 14.86 5.73
CA GLU A 41 -4.03 13.47 6.12
C GLU A 41 -5.20 12.72 5.47
N ILE A 42 -4.92 11.96 4.40
CA ILE A 42 -5.95 11.19 3.71
C ILE A 42 -6.60 10.31 4.76
N PRO A 43 -7.89 10.53 5.10
CA PRO A 43 -8.52 9.77 6.16
C PRO A 43 -8.40 8.29 5.79
N PRO A 44 -8.02 7.42 6.75
CA PRO A 44 -7.89 6.00 6.47
C PRO A 44 -9.20 5.54 5.84
N VAL A 45 -9.13 4.94 4.66
CA VAL A 45 -10.33 4.35 4.03
C VAL A 45 -10.76 3.21 4.94
N LEU A 46 -11.85 3.40 5.68
CA LEU A 46 -12.31 2.43 6.66
C LEU A 46 -13.07 1.30 5.94
N PRO A 47 -12.95 0.04 6.39
CA PRO A 47 -13.63 -1.08 5.73
C PRO A 47 -15.15 -0.90 5.57
N HIS A 48 -15.82 -0.24 6.52
CA HIS A 48 -17.25 0.06 6.42
C HIS A 48 -17.59 1.09 5.32
N GLN A 49 -16.63 1.94 4.95
CA GLN A 49 -16.78 2.88 3.83
C GLN A 49 -16.58 2.16 2.49
N LEU A 50 -15.71 1.14 2.43
CA LEU A 50 -15.47 0.35 1.21
C LEU A 50 -16.68 -0.48 0.81
N ILE A 51 -17.36 -1.12 1.77
CA ILE A 51 -18.58 -1.90 1.49
C ILE A 51 -19.75 -1.02 1.02
N ALA A 52 -19.76 0.27 1.38
CA ALA A 52 -20.79 1.21 0.95
C ALA A 52 -20.65 1.60 -0.54
N ILE A 53 -19.48 1.35 -1.15
CA ILE A 53 -19.22 1.64 -2.55
C ILE A 53 -19.62 0.44 -3.40
N ARG A 54 -20.44 0.66 -4.43
CA ARG A 54 -20.80 -0.40 -5.39
C ARG A 54 -19.57 -0.85 -6.20
N PRO A 55 -19.43 -2.15 -6.55
CA PRO A 55 -18.28 -2.65 -7.29
C PRO A 55 -17.93 -1.86 -8.55
N ALA A 56 -18.92 -1.49 -9.37
CA ALA A 56 -18.69 -0.71 -10.57
C ALA A 56 -18.16 0.71 -10.29
N ALA A 57 -18.61 1.33 -9.20
CA ALA A 57 -18.13 2.66 -8.79
C ALA A 57 -16.72 2.58 -8.21
N PHE A 58 -16.41 1.52 -7.45
CA PHE A 58 -15.08 1.25 -6.93
C PHE A 58 -14.08 1.00 -8.07
N ALA A 59 -14.43 0.16 -9.05
CA ALA A 59 -13.64 -0.08 -10.25
C ALA A 59 -13.34 1.23 -11.01
N ALA A 60 -14.35 2.09 -11.20
CA ALA A 60 -14.14 3.39 -11.84
C ALA A 60 -13.20 4.31 -11.03
N LEU A 61 -13.27 4.27 -9.70
CA LEU A 61 -12.38 5.03 -8.81
C LEU A 61 -10.94 4.51 -8.86
N ALA A 62 -10.76 3.19 -8.80
CA ALA A 62 -9.46 2.55 -8.93
C ALA A 62 -8.83 2.86 -10.31
N ASN A 63 -9.62 2.83 -11.38
CA ASN A 63 -9.15 3.14 -12.74
C ASN A 63 -8.64 4.57 -12.91
N LYS A 64 -9.15 5.56 -12.16
CA LYS A 64 -8.58 6.93 -12.14
C LYS A 64 -7.12 6.94 -11.67
N HIS A 65 -6.72 5.93 -10.91
CA HIS A 65 -5.37 5.76 -10.40
C HIS A 65 -4.60 4.62 -11.10
N GLY A 66 -5.14 4.07 -12.20
CA GLY A 66 -4.60 2.89 -12.89
C GLY A 66 -3.13 3.01 -13.27
N GLY A 67 -2.67 4.20 -13.70
CA GLY A 67 -1.26 4.43 -14.02
C GLY A 67 -0.30 4.32 -12.82
N ARG A 68 -0.76 4.69 -11.62
CA ARG A 68 -0.01 4.51 -10.37
C ARG A 68 -0.11 3.07 -9.88
N LEU A 69 -1.32 2.49 -9.94
CA LEU A 69 -1.58 1.13 -9.50
C LEU A 69 -0.81 0.10 -10.34
N ALA A 70 -0.67 0.31 -11.65
CA ALA A 70 0.10 -0.56 -12.54
C ALA A 70 1.56 -0.77 -12.11
N GLN A 71 2.14 0.15 -11.32
CA GLN A 71 3.50 0.02 -10.77
C GLN A 71 3.60 -1.06 -9.69
N LEU A 72 2.47 -1.50 -9.12
CA LEU A 72 2.40 -2.51 -8.07
C LEU A 72 2.41 -3.95 -8.63
N GLY A 73 2.36 -4.11 -9.96
CA GLY A 73 2.48 -5.40 -10.63
C GLY A 73 1.38 -5.65 -11.66
N GLU A 74 1.54 -6.76 -12.38
CA GLU A 74 0.56 -7.21 -13.37
C GLU A 74 -0.77 -7.60 -12.72
N ASN A 75 -1.87 -7.37 -13.44
CA ASN A 75 -3.25 -7.72 -13.02
C ASN A 75 -3.68 -7.13 -11.67
N VAL A 76 -2.99 -6.08 -11.18
CA VAL A 76 -3.30 -5.46 -9.90
C VAL A 76 -4.71 -4.86 -9.86
N MET A 77 -5.18 -4.33 -10.99
CA MET A 77 -6.53 -3.81 -11.11
C MET A 77 -7.57 -4.92 -10.96
N ASP A 78 -7.38 -6.04 -11.66
CA ASP A 78 -8.29 -7.19 -11.56
C ASP A 78 -8.31 -7.77 -10.14
N ARG A 79 -7.15 -7.81 -9.47
CA ARG A 79 -7.05 -8.25 -8.07
C ARG A 79 -7.80 -7.30 -7.13
N ILE A 80 -7.58 -6.00 -7.26
CA ILE A 80 -8.27 -4.98 -6.43
C ILE A 80 -9.80 -5.08 -6.61
N GLU A 81 -10.27 -5.22 -7.85
CA GLU A 81 -11.70 -5.37 -8.14
C GLU A 81 -12.26 -6.70 -7.60
N GLN A 82 -11.49 -7.79 -7.70
CA GLN A 82 -11.86 -9.09 -7.16
C GLN A 82 -11.96 -9.07 -5.63
N ASP A 83 -10.94 -8.56 -4.95
CA ASP A 83 -10.88 -8.44 -3.49
C ASP A 83 -12.07 -7.60 -2.96
N HIS A 84 -12.45 -6.54 -3.67
CA HIS A 84 -13.61 -5.72 -3.31
C HIS A 84 -14.94 -6.48 -3.42
N ARG A 85 -15.11 -7.29 -4.48
CA ARG A 85 -16.30 -8.15 -4.63
C ARG A 85 -16.35 -9.23 -3.55
N GLU A 86 -15.21 -9.81 -3.21
CA GLU A 86 -15.10 -10.81 -2.15
C GLU A 86 -15.45 -10.19 -0.80
N LEU A 87 -14.98 -8.97 -0.51
CA LEU A 87 -15.34 -8.25 0.71
C LEU A 87 -16.85 -8.01 0.83
N ILE A 88 -17.50 -7.56 -0.24
CA ILE A 88 -18.96 -7.37 -0.25
C ILE A 88 -19.68 -8.70 -0.07
N THR A 89 -19.23 -9.74 -0.76
CA THR A 89 -19.80 -11.08 -0.65
C THR A 89 -19.66 -11.62 0.77
N ALA A 90 -18.51 -11.43 1.42
CA ALA A 90 -18.29 -11.82 2.79
C ALA A 90 -19.18 -11.01 3.75
N PHE A 91 -19.32 -9.70 3.52
CA PHE A 91 -20.20 -8.84 4.33
C PHE A 91 -21.66 -9.31 4.27
N ASP A 92 -22.15 -9.72 3.11
CA ASP A 92 -23.53 -10.21 2.94
C ASP A 92 -23.75 -11.60 3.54
N ASN A 93 -22.73 -12.45 3.56
CA ASN A 93 -22.86 -13.87 3.94
C ASN A 93 -22.36 -14.20 5.35
N GLU A 94 -21.52 -13.37 5.95
CA GLU A 94 -20.90 -13.62 7.26
C GLU A 94 -21.47 -12.65 8.32
N PRO A 95 -22.39 -13.12 9.20
CA PRO A 95 -23.03 -12.26 10.19
C PRO A 95 -22.04 -11.59 11.15
N SER A 96 -20.95 -12.28 11.51
CA SER A 96 -19.90 -11.72 12.36
C SER A 96 -19.17 -10.54 11.70
N LEU A 97 -18.91 -10.62 10.40
CA LEU A 97 -18.28 -9.55 9.65
C LEU A 97 -19.26 -8.38 9.45
N HIS A 98 -20.52 -8.68 9.14
CA HIS A 98 -21.58 -7.69 9.04
C HIS A 98 -21.72 -6.88 10.34
N ASP A 99 -21.78 -7.57 11.48
CA ASP A 99 -21.91 -6.93 12.79
C ASP A 99 -20.68 -6.10 13.17
N ALA A 100 -19.47 -6.62 12.90
CA ALA A 100 -18.23 -5.89 13.15
C ALA A 100 -18.15 -4.61 12.30
N LEU A 101 -18.48 -4.69 11.02
CA LEU A 101 -18.46 -3.55 10.11
C LEU A 101 -19.60 -2.55 10.37
N GLY A 102 -20.78 -3.03 10.80
CA GLY A 102 -21.90 -2.18 11.20
C GLY A 102 -21.63 -1.36 12.46
N ARG A 103 -20.69 -1.79 13.31
CA ARG A 103 -20.22 -1.04 14.50
C ARG A 103 -19.12 -0.04 14.18
N CYS A 104 -18.52 -0.12 13.00
CA CYS A 104 -17.50 0.84 12.58
C CYS A 104 -18.16 2.12 12.04
N ASN A 105 -17.60 3.26 12.39
CA ASN A 105 -17.97 4.57 11.85
C ASN A 105 -16.70 5.42 11.70
N ASN A 106 -16.83 6.71 11.35
CA ASN A 106 -15.67 7.58 11.15
C ASN A 106 -14.82 7.81 12.43
N ASP A 107 -15.35 7.45 13.61
CA ASP A 107 -14.72 7.61 14.92
C ASP A 107 -14.27 6.27 15.53
N THR A 108 -14.61 5.13 14.91
CA THR A 108 -14.34 3.77 15.42
C THR A 108 -13.54 2.97 14.40
N SER A 109 -12.34 2.55 14.76
CA SER A 109 -11.49 1.74 13.89
C SER A 109 -12.04 0.32 13.70
N PHE A 110 -11.66 -0.34 12.60
CA PHE A 110 -12.02 -1.74 12.36
C PHE A 110 -11.57 -2.67 13.50
N ARG A 111 -10.41 -2.41 14.10
CA ARG A 111 -9.89 -3.19 15.24
C ARG A 111 -10.78 -3.07 16.48
N GLU A 112 -11.32 -1.89 16.75
CA GLU A 112 -12.23 -1.66 17.87
C GLU A 112 -13.61 -2.27 17.60
N GLY A 113 -14.12 -2.17 16.36
CA GLY A 113 -15.39 -2.78 15.97
C GLY A 113 -15.38 -4.32 15.95
N ALA A 114 -14.24 -4.92 15.61
CA ALA A 114 -14.04 -6.37 15.52
C ALA A 114 -13.61 -7.04 16.85
N ALA A 115 -13.27 -6.27 17.88
CA ALA A 115 -12.85 -6.78 19.19
C ALA A 115 -14.06 -7.16 20.05
N VAL A 116 -14.73 -8.29 19.74
CA VAL A 116 -15.66 -9.00 20.64
C VAL A 116 -15.48 -10.50 20.48
#